data_AF-A0A938N067-F1
#
_entry.id   AF-A0A938N067-F1
#
_cell.length_a   1.000
_cell.length_b   1.000
_cell.length_c   1.000
_cell.angle_alpha   90.00
_cell.angle_beta   90.00
_cell.angle_gamma   90.00
#
_symmetry.space_group_name_H-M   'P 1'
#
loop_
_entity.id
_entity.type
_entity.pdbx_description
1 polymer ?
#
loop_
_entity_poly.entity_id
_entity_poly.type
_entity_poly.pdbx_seq_one_letter_code
_entity_poly.pdbx_strand_id
1 'polypeptide(L)'
;MVYANLAGNRLLVSGNRYIDGHLWYFFSALDTRTGQTVWETSHNAEFTPGGEHGEQNCHPTIVGDVVYTHPYAYELQTGKRLEGWKFDRRGHGCGNISASAGCIYWRGHNPWRWDLFGNQQPQRINSVTRPGCFINIIPAGGVLLIPEASSGCTCGYPLQTSLAYVPETAVRD
;
A
#
# COMPACT_ATOMS: atom_id res chain seq x y z
N MET A 1 -6.15 11.69 8.73
CA MET A 1 -6.28 11.98 7.29
C MET A 1 -7.42 11.13 6.73
N VAL A 2 -8.16 11.63 5.74
CA VAL A 2 -9.25 10.90 5.10
C VAL A 2 -8.87 10.63 3.64
N TYR A 3 -9.10 9.42 3.15
CA TYR A 3 -8.89 9.04 1.76
C TYR A 3 -10.19 8.54 1.15
N ALA A 4 -10.35 8.73 -0.16
CA ALA A 4 -11.47 8.22 -0.92
C ALA A 4 -10.95 7.49 -2.15
N ASN A 5 -11.33 6.22 -2.30
CA ASN A 5 -10.95 5.37 -3.42
C ASN A 5 -12.20 4.90 -4.15
N LEU A 6 -12.24 5.08 -5.48
CA LEU A 6 -13.37 4.64 -6.31
C LEU A 6 -12.99 3.34 -7.03
N ALA A 7 -13.83 2.32 -6.91
CA ALA A 7 -13.70 1.07 -7.67
C ALA A 7 -15.09 0.50 -7.99
N GLY A 8 -15.40 0.33 -9.27
CA GLY A 8 -16.72 -0.10 -9.72
C GLY A 8 -17.83 0.82 -9.20
N ASN A 9 -18.80 0.26 -8.49
CA ASN A 9 -19.90 0.98 -7.83
C ASN A 9 -19.65 1.24 -6.33
N ARG A 10 -18.39 1.21 -5.89
CA ARG A 10 -18.00 1.44 -4.49
C ARG A 10 -17.11 2.67 -4.38
N LEU A 11 -17.50 3.59 -3.52
CA LEU A 11 -16.63 4.64 -2.99
C LEU A 11 -16.18 4.23 -1.59
N LEU A 12 -14.92 3.81 -1.47
CA LEU A 12 -14.31 3.46 -0.20
C LEU A 12 -13.72 4.71 0.44
N VAL A 13 -14.29 5.13 1.56
CA VAL A 13 -13.75 6.19 2.40
C VAL A 13 -12.98 5.55 3.55
N SER A 14 -11.76 6.02 3.80
CA SER A 14 -10.96 5.56 4.93
C SER A 14 -10.45 6.70 5.79
N GLY A 15 -10.26 6.42 7.06
CA GLY A 15 -9.73 7.36 8.03
C GLY A 15 -9.03 6.66 9.18
N ASN A 16 -8.47 7.45 10.09
CA ASN A 16 -7.85 6.93 11.30
C ASN A 16 -8.03 7.86 12.49
N ARG A 17 -7.99 7.27 13.68
CA ARG A 17 -7.93 7.97 14.97
C ARG A 17 -7.33 7.06 16.03
N TYR A 18 -6.87 7.65 17.13
CA TYR A 18 -6.47 6.88 18.30
C TYR A 18 -7.69 6.49 19.15
N ILE A 19 -7.73 5.25 19.61
CA ILE A 19 -8.66 4.71 20.61
C ILE A 19 -7.82 3.96 21.64
N ASP A 20 -8.00 4.29 22.92
CA ASP A 20 -7.28 3.65 24.04
C ASP A 20 -5.76 3.56 23.82
N GLY A 21 -5.17 4.66 23.33
CA GLY A 21 -3.72 4.74 23.09
C GLY A 21 -3.21 3.93 21.89
N HIS A 22 -4.09 3.48 20.99
CA HIS A 22 -3.71 2.74 19.78
C HIS A 22 -4.34 3.35 18.54
N LEU A 23 -3.62 3.33 17.41
CA LEU A 23 -4.11 3.82 16.13
C LEU A 23 -5.09 2.80 15.54
N TRP A 24 -6.27 3.27 15.17
CA TRP A 24 -7.28 2.48 14.48
C TRP A 24 -7.53 3.03 13.08
N TYR A 25 -7.68 2.12 12.11
CA TYR A 25 -8.16 2.47 10.78
C TYR A 25 -9.65 2.14 10.66
N PHE A 26 -10.37 3.01 9.97
CA PHE A 26 -11.80 2.92 9.72
C PHE A 26 -12.05 2.97 8.23
N PHE A 27 -13.00 2.18 7.76
CA PHE A 27 -13.36 2.06 6.36
C PHE A 27 -14.89 2.03 6.24
N SER A 28 -15.42 2.83 5.33
CA SER A 28 -16.84 2.86 4.98
C SER A 28 -16.94 2.79 3.46
N ALA A 29 -17.64 1.78 2.94
CA ALA A 29 -17.91 1.70 1.51
C ALA A 29 -19.32 2.18 1.22
N LEU A 30 -19.41 3.15 0.32
CA LEU A 30 -20.65 3.76 -0.11
C LEU A 30 -21.00 3.25 -1.51
N ASP A 31 -22.28 3.02 -1.77
CA ASP A 31 -22.77 2.82 -3.13
C ASP A 31 -22.69 4.15 -3.88
N THR A 32 -22.03 4.17 -5.03
CA THR A 32 -21.75 5.42 -5.76
C THR A 32 -22.99 6.05 -6.39
N ARG A 33 -24.09 5.30 -6.53
CA ARG A 33 -25.34 5.80 -7.12
C ARG A 33 -26.26 6.39 -6.08
N THR A 34 -26.34 5.77 -4.90
CA THR A 34 -27.26 6.19 -3.84
C THR A 34 -26.58 7.01 -2.74
N GLY A 35 -25.26 6.92 -2.62
CA GLY A 35 -24.49 7.50 -1.51
C GLY A 35 -24.71 6.77 -0.18
N GLN A 36 -25.42 5.64 -0.17
CA GLN A 36 -25.69 4.88 1.05
C GLN A 36 -24.51 3.99 1.42
N THR A 37 -24.25 3.87 2.73
CA THR A 37 -23.29 2.92 3.26
C THR A 37 -23.72 1.48 2.98
N VAL A 38 -22.84 0.72 2.34
CA VAL A 38 -23.00 -0.72 2.07
C VAL A 38 -22.42 -1.52 3.22
N TRP A 39 -21.22 -1.17 3.67
CA TRP A 39 -20.55 -1.81 4.80
C TRP A 39 -19.57 -0.86 5.47
N GLU A 40 -19.27 -1.16 6.73
CA GLU A 40 -18.23 -0.50 7.50
C GLU A 40 -17.36 -1.54 8.22
N THR A 41 -16.08 -1.27 8.33
CA THR A 41 -15.16 -2.10 9.10
C THR A 41 -14.05 -1.25 9.71
N SER A 42 -13.37 -1.81 10.69
CA SER A 42 -12.23 -1.17 11.34
C SER A 42 -11.29 -2.19 11.92
N HIS A 43 -10.06 -1.76 12.17
CA HIS A 43 -9.10 -2.58 12.90
C HIS A 43 -8.10 -1.73 13.66
N ASN A 44 -7.61 -2.29 14.75
CA ASN A 44 -6.45 -1.80 15.47
C ASN A 44 -5.20 -2.07 14.62
N ALA A 45 -4.39 -1.04 14.40
CA ALA A 45 -3.14 -1.11 13.66
C ALA A 45 -1.93 -1.44 14.56
N GLU A 46 -2.15 -1.59 15.87
CA GLU A 46 -1.16 -1.89 16.91
C GLU A 46 -0.11 -0.78 17.14
N PHE A 47 -0.24 0.37 16.48
CA PHE A 47 0.64 1.52 16.67
C PHE A 47 0.20 2.40 17.85
N THR A 48 1.14 2.78 18.71
CA THR A 48 0.91 3.73 19.81
C THR A 48 1.22 5.17 19.38
N PRO A 49 0.70 6.19 20.11
CA PRO A 49 1.12 7.58 19.94
C PRO A 49 2.63 7.74 20.06
N GLY A 50 3.21 8.61 19.23
CA GLY A 50 4.66 8.79 19.17
C GLY A 50 5.40 7.64 18.47
N GLY A 51 4.69 6.85 17.64
CA GLY A 51 5.26 5.83 16.76
C GLY A 51 6.28 6.39 15.75
N GLU A 52 6.64 5.59 14.75
CA GLU A 52 7.59 6.02 13.73
C GLU A 52 6.95 7.02 12.75
N HIS A 53 7.45 7.12 11.53
CA HIS A 53 6.90 8.02 10.53
C HIS A 53 5.92 7.26 9.64
N GLY A 54 4.66 7.70 9.54
CA GLY A 54 3.75 7.36 8.44
C GLY A 54 2.66 6.32 8.73
N GLU A 55 2.51 5.88 9.97
CA GLU A 55 1.44 5.00 10.45
C GLU A 55 0.08 5.61 10.14
N GLN A 56 -0.09 6.91 10.40
CA GLN A 56 -1.33 7.63 10.13
C GLN A 56 -1.66 7.74 8.63
N ASN A 57 -0.72 7.39 7.75
CA ASN A 57 -0.85 7.54 6.31
C ASN A 57 -1.14 6.19 5.65
N CYS A 58 -2.22 5.51 6.03
CA CYS A 58 -2.69 4.30 5.33
C CYS A 58 -3.77 4.61 4.29
N HIS A 59 -3.31 4.88 3.07
CA HIS A 59 -4.13 4.92 1.86
C HIS A 59 -4.45 3.48 1.41
N PRO A 60 -5.74 3.09 1.31
CA PRO A 60 -6.12 1.80 0.76
C PRO A 60 -5.67 1.63 -0.69
N THR A 61 -5.23 0.43 -1.07
CA THR A 61 -4.96 0.09 -2.47
C THR A 61 -5.94 -0.96 -2.93
N ILE A 62 -6.63 -0.74 -4.04
CA ILE A 62 -7.63 -1.67 -4.56
C ILE A 62 -7.08 -2.38 -5.80
N VAL A 63 -7.13 -3.71 -5.81
CA VAL A 63 -6.83 -4.53 -7.00
C VAL A 63 -7.95 -5.54 -7.17
N GLY A 64 -8.67 -5.47 -8.30
CA GLY A 64 -9.89 -6.24 -8.48
C GLY A 64 -10.90 -5.95 -7.36
N ASP A 65 -11.40 -7.01 -6.72
CA ASP A 65 -12.33 -6.93 -5.58
C ASP A 65 -11.63 -6.99 -4.21
N VAL A 66 -10.33 -6.70 -4.13
CA VAL A 66 -9.57 -6.72 -2.87
C VAL A 66 -9.05 -5.34 -2.52
N VAL A 67 -9.28 -4.95 -1.27
CA VAL A 67 -8.77 -3.72 -0.64
C VAL A 67 -7.59 -4.09 0.26
N TYR A 68 -6.38 -3.70 -0.15
CA TYR A 68 -5.16 -3.86 0.63
C TYR A 68 -4.93 -2.64 1.50
N THR A 69 -4.83 -2.88 2.81
CA THR A 69 -4.52 -1.88 3.83
C THR A 69 -3.51 -2.48 4.79
N HIS A 70 -2.75 -1.68 5.53
CA HIS A 70 -1.86 -2.26 6.53
C HIS A 70 -2.63 -2.62 7.81
N PRO A 71 -2.48 -3.82 8.40
CA PRO A 71 -1.81 -5.01 7.86
C PRO A 71 -2.78 -5.99 7.16
N TYR A 72 -4.05 -5.63 6.95
CA TYR A 72 -5.09 -6.55 6.49
C TYR A 72 -5.62 -6.23 5.09
N ALA A 73 -6.17 -7.25 4.44
CA ALA A 73 -6.91 -7.11 3.20
C ALA A 73 -8.39 -7.43 3.42
N TYR A 74 -9.26 -6.81 2.61
CA TYR A 74 -10.71 -6.92 2.71
C TYR A 74 -11.33 -7.14 1.33
N GLU A 75 -12.44 -7.87 1.28
CA GLU A 75 -13.31 -7.93 0.10
C GLU A 75 -13.99 -6.57 -0.11
N LEU A 76 -13.84 -5.98 -1.29
CA LEU A 76 -14.38 -4.66 -1.64
C LEU A 76 -15.91 -4.62 -1.53
N GLN A 77 -16.59 -5.73 -1.81
CA GLN A 77 -18.05 -5.76 -1.86
C GLN A 77 -18.72 -5.92 -0.50
N THR A 78 -18.03 -6.56 0.45
CA THR A 78 -18.63 -7.00 1.73
C THR A 78 -17.94 -6.40 2.95
N GLY A 79 -16.71 -5.90 2.81
CA GLY A 79 -15.89 -5.48 3.95
C GLY A 79 -15.37 -6.65 4.79
N LYS A 80 -15.56 -7.90 4.34
CA LYS A 80 -15.06 -9.08 5.03
C LYS A 80 -13.54 -9.14 4.93
N ARG A 81 -12.86 -9.36 6.06
CA ARG A 81 -11.41 -9.55 6.08
C ARG A 81 -11.02 -10.85 5.37
N LEU A 82 -10.04 -10.78 4.48
CA LEU A 82 -9.45 -11.96 3.85
C LEU A 82 -8.64 -12.75 4.88
N GLU A 83 -9.08 -13.98 5.15
CA GLU A 83 -8.40 -14.89 6.05
C GLU A 83 -7.04 -15.33 5.46
N GLY A 84 -6.04 -15.50 6.33
CA GLY A 84 -4.68 -15.85 5.92
C GLY A 84 -3.84 -14.68 5.40
N TRP A 85 -4.42 -13.50 5.15
CA TRP A 85 -3.65 -12.32 4.78
C TRP A 85 -3.17 -11.53 6.00
N LYS A 86 -1.85 -11.40 6.16
CA LYS A 86 -1.23 -10.41 7.04
C LYS A 86 -0.02 -9.82 6.35
N PHE A 87 -0.09 -8.53 6.07
CA PHE A 87 0.96 -7.79 5.39
C PHE A 87 2.12 -7.51 6.34
N ASP A 88 3.33 -7.91 5.95
CA ASP A 88 4.59 -7.58 6.60
C ASP A 88 5.32 -6.50 5.77
N ARG A 89 5.61 -5.37 6.40
CA ARG A 89 6.29 -4.23 5.77
C ARG A 89 7.73 -4.54 5.35
N ARG A 90 8.38 -5.54 5.96
CA ARG A 90 9.80 -5.84 5.75
C ARG A 90 10.67 -4.60 5.99
N GLY A 91 10.38 -3.90 7.08
CA GLY A 91 11.09 -2.72 7.56
C GLY A 91 10.20 -1.68 8.21
N HIS A 92 10.70 -0.45 8.27
CA HIS A 92 10.16 0.63 9.08
C HIS A 92 9.42 1.71 8.27
N GLY A 93 8.39 2.27 8.90
CA GLY A 93 7.79 3.56 8.57
C GLY A 93 6.90 3.66 7.33
N CYS A 94 6.92 4.87 6.79
CA CYS A 94 6.04 5.51 5.80
C CYS A 94 6.07 4.83 4.42
N GLY A 95 5.17 5.23 3.53
CA GLY A 95 5.13 4.74 2.15
C GLY A 95 3.94 3.80 1.94
N ASN A 96 2.94 4.32 1.26
CA ASN A 96 1.72 3.60 0.96
C ASN A 96 1.97 2.46 -0.02
N ILE A 97 1.11 1.45 0.08
CA ILE A 97 1.04 0.40 -0.94
C ILE A 97 0.60 1.07 -2.25
N SER A 98 1.17 0.61 -3.35
CA SER A 98 0.70 0.87 -4.71
C SER A 98 0.56 -0.46 -5.43
N ALA A 99 -0.13 -0.48 -6.57
CA ALA A 99 -0.35 -1.74 -7.27
C ALA A 99 -0.49 -1.57 -8.78
N SER A 100 -0.11 -2.63 -9.48
CA SER A 100 -0.55 -2.92 -10.85
C SER A 100 -1.73 -3.90 -10.81
N ALA A 101 -2.19 -4.36 -11.97
CA ALA A 101 -3.26 -5.35 -12.05
C ALA A 101 -2.92 -6.70 -11.36
N GLY A 102 -1.64 -7.03 -11.19
CA GLY A 102 -1.23 -8.33 -10.62
C GLY A 102 -0.14 -8.30 -9.57
N CYS A 103 0.26 -7.12 -9.11
CA CYS A 103 1.34 -7.02 -8.15
C CYS A 103 1.16 -5.78 -7.28
N ILE A 104 1.38 -5.92 -5.97
CA ILE A 104 1.46 -4.80 -5.04
C ILE A 104 2.93 -4.45 -4.76
N TYR A 105 3.17 -3.18 -4.48
CA TYR A 105 4.49 -2.62 -4.23
C TYR A 105 4.45 -1.74 -2.99
N TRP A 106 5.55 -1.71 -2.24
CA TRP A 106 5.64 -0.87 -1.05
C TRP A 106 7.08 -0.56 -0.67
N ARG A 107 7.20 0.41 0.23
CA ARG A 107 8.42 0.74 0.93
C ARG A 107 8.57 -0.14 2.19
N GLY A 108 9.65 -0.90 2.25
CA GLY A 108 10.20 -1.46 3.48
C GLY A 108 11.56 -0.80 3.78
N HIS A 109 12.57 -1.59 4.16
CA HIS A 109 13.96 -1.11 4.11
C HIS A 109 14.40 -0.75 2.68
N ASN A 110 13.91 -1.50 1.69
CA ASN A 110 14.13 -1.27 0.27
C ASN A 110 12.78 -1.29 -0.47
N PRO A 111 12.72 -1.09 -1.80
CA PRO A 111 11.49 -1.32 -2.55
C PRO A 111 11.16 -2.81 -2.60
N TRP A 112 9.92 -3.16 -2.25
CA TRP A 112 9.41 -4.53 -2.26
C TRP A 112 8.23 -4.67 -3.21
N ARG A 113 7.99 -5.91 -3.64
CA ARG A 113 6.86 -6.33 -4.46
C ARG A 113 6.26 -7.64 -3.94
N TRP A 114 4.99 -7.88 -4.25
CA TRP A 114 4.34 -9.18 -4.07
C TRP A 114 3.44 -9.44 -5.27
N ASP A 115 3.76 -10.50 -6.02
CA ASP A 115 2.90 -11.02 -7.08
C ASP A 115 1.63 -11.64 -6.49
N LEU A 116 0.47 -11.11 -6.90
CA LEU A 116 -0.84 -11.56 -6.43
C LEU A 116 -1.34 -12.80 -7.18
N PHE A 117 -0.77 -13.10 -8.35
CA PHE A 117 -1.13 -14.24 -9.19
C PHE A 117 -0.05 -15.32 -9.10
N GLY A 118 0.06 -15.93 -7.93
CA GLY A 118 0.95 -17.05 -7.71
C GLY A 118 1.14 -17.35 -6.24
N ASN A 119 1.83 -18.46 -5.94
CA ASN A 119 2.20 -18.80 -4.57
C ASN A 119 3.55 -18.15 -4.16
N GLN A 120 3.82 -16.95 -4.68
CA GLN A 120 5.08 -16.25 -4.42
C GLN A 120 4.99 -15.49 -3.11
N GLN A 121 6.12 -15.39 -2.41
CA GLN A 121 6.29 -14.57 -1.22
C GLN A 121 6.71 -13.14 -1.62
N PRO A 122 6.61 -12.17 -0.70
CA PRO A 122 7.24 -10.86 -0.87
C PRO A 122 8.68 -10.94 -1.38
N GLN A 123 9.00 -10.16 -2.41
CA GLN A 123 10.33 -10.09 -3.01
C GLN A 123 10.86 -8.66 -2.99
N ARG A 124 12.14 -8.51 -2.68
CA ARG A 124 12.84 -7.23 -2.75
C ARG A 124 13.20 -6.93 -4.20
N ILE A 125 12.89 -5.72 -4.69
CA ILE A 125 13.18 -5.30 -6.07
C ILE A 125 14.67 -4.97 -6.23
N ASN A 126 15.25 -4.24 -5.27
CA ASN A 126 16.68 -3.94 -5.22
C ASN A 126 17.12 -3.76 -3.76
N SER A 127 18.42 -3.70 -3.50
CA SER A 127 18.98 -3.47 -2.16
C SER A 127 19.68 -2.11 -1.99
N VAL A 128 19.53 -1.22 -2.97
CA VAL A 128 20.43 -0.06 -3.14
C VAL A 128 19.72 1.29 -3.06
N THR A 129 18.39 1.30 -3.17
CA THR A 129 17.57 2.51 -3.00
C THR A 129 16.58 2.38 -1.84
N ARG A 130 16.06 3.53 -1.42
CA ARG A 130 14.97 3.65 -0.45
C ARG A 130 13.87 4.51 -1.07
N PRO A 131 12.65 3.98 -1.28
CA PRO A 131 11.53 4.78 -1.75
C PRO A 131 11.18 5.93 -0.78
N GLY A 132 10.41 6.89 -1.29
CA GLY A 132 9.88 8.02 -0.54
C GLY A 132 8.80 7.64 0.49
N CYS A 133 8.38 8.63 1.28
CA CYS A 133 7.46 8.42 2.41
C CYS A 133 5.97 8.30 2.06
N PHE A 134 5.61 8.37 0.79
CA PHE A 134 4.24 8.20 0.32
C PHE A 134 4.21 7.21 -0.85
N ILE A 135 3.19 7.26 -1.70
CA ILE A 135 3.16 6.48 -2.95
C ILE A 135 4.35 6.90 -3.82
N ASN A 136 5.34 6.01 -3.97
CA ASN A 136 6.58 6.32 -4.69
C ASN A 136 7.06 5.18 -5.61
N ILE A 137 6.47 3.99 -5.51
CA ILE A 137 6.67 2.93 -6.50
C ILE A 137 5.45 2.97 -7.42
N ILE A 138 5.64 3.31 -8.69
CA ILE A 138 4.55 3.68 -9.61
C ILE A 138 4.56 2.71 -10.79
N PRO A 139 3.70 1.67 -10.79
CA PRO A 139 3.50 0.83 -11.96
C PRO A 139 2.59 1.55 -12.96
N ALA A 140 3.11 1.90 -14.14
CA ALA A 140 2.35 2.59 -15.18
C ALA A 140 2.90 2.27 -16.56
N GLY A 141 2.03 2.09 -17.57
CA GLY A 141 2.46 1.93 -18.96
C GLY A 141 3.40 0.73 -19.20
N GLY A 142 3.28 -0.35 -18.42
CA GLY A 142 4.15 -1.52 -18.52
C GLY A 142 5.53 -1.37 -17.87
N VAL A 143 5.81 -0.25 -17.21
CA VAL A 143 7.06 0.00 -16.49
C VAL A 143 6.81 0.23 -15.00
N LEU A 144 7.82 -0.01 -14.18
CA LEU A 144 7.79 0.30 -12.74
C LEU A 144 8.76 1.44 -12.46
N LEU A 145 8.21 2.60 -12.13
CA LEU A 145 8.96 3.82 -11.84
C LEU A 145 9.16 3.99 -10.33
N ILE A 146 10.35 4.40 -9.93
CA ILE A 146 10.66 4.76 -8.55
C ILE A 146 11.40 6.11 -8.59
N PRO A 147 10.69 7.25 -8.49
CA PRO A 147 11.33 8.56 -8.44
C PRO A 147 12.23 8.69 -7.20
N GLU A 148 13.35 9.40 -7.37
CA GLU A 148 14.26 9.72 -6.26
C GLU A 148 13.49 10.49 -5.16
N ALA A 149 13.62 10.01 -3.93
CA ALA A 149 12.96 10.61 -2.76
C ALA A 149 13.79 10.42 -1.48
N SER A 150 15.10 10.26 -1.63
CA SER A 150 16.05 9.99 -0.58
C SER A 150 17.14 11.05 -0.48
N SER A 151 17.16 12.06 -1.35
CA SER A 151 18.02 13.23 -1.23
C SER A 151 17.75 13.89 0.12
N GLY A 152 18.76 13.89 0.99
CA GLY A 152 18.66 14.39 2.37
C GLY A 152 18.40 13.33 3.45
N CYS A 153 18.24 12.05 3.10
CA CYS A 153 18.28 10.96 4.09
C CYS A 153 19.72 10.80 4.59
N THR A 154 19.90 10.60 5.90
CA THR A 154 21.18 10.17 6.50
C THR A 154 21.45 8.66 6.31
N CYS A 155 20.62 8.02 5.52
CA CYS A 155 20.50 6.57 5.39
C CYS A 155 21.53 6.04 4.37
N GLY A 156 22.19 4.92 4.68
CA GLY A 156 23.27 4.36 3.86
C GLY A 156 22.83 3.64 2.58
N TYR A 157 21.93 4.22 1.79
CA TYR A 157 21.52 3.67 0.49
C TYR A 157 22.40 4.28 -0.62
N PRO A 158 23.19 3.48 -1.36
CA PRO A 158 24.24 3.99 -2.23
C PRO A 158 23.74 4.67 -3.51
N LEU A 159 22.48 4.45 -3.92
CA LEU A 159 21.92 5.06 -5.13
C LEU A 159 20.80 6.05 -4.78
N GLN A 160 21.05 7.32 -5.07
CA GLN A 160 20.07 8.42 -5.00
C GLN A 160 19.73 8.87 -6.42
N THR A 161 18.94 8.07 -7.12
CA THR A 161 18.47 8.37 -8.47
C THR A 161 17.07 7.83 -8.69
N SER A 162 16.40 8.34 -9.73
CA SER A 162 15.13 7.77 -10.18
C SER A 162 15.41 6.50 -10.99
N LEU A 163 14.61 5.45 -10.74
CA LEU A 163 14.74 4.16 -11.41
C LEU A 163 13.50 3.86 -12.25
N ALA A 164 13.72 3.14 -13.35
CA ALA A 164 12.67 2.54 -14.16
C ALA A 164 13.02 1.07 -14.41
N TYR A 165 12.09 0.17 -14.09
CA TYR A 165 12.21 -1.25 -14.38
C TYR A 165 11.24 -1.63 -15.49
N VAL A 166 11.70 -2.53 -16.36
CA VAL A 166 10.89 -3.18 -17.38
C VAL A 166 10.87 -4.70 -17.12
N PRO A 167 9.83 -5.42 -17.56
CA PRO A 167 9.85 -6.88 -17.58
C PRO A 167 11.05 -7.39 -18.37
N GLU A 168 11.66 -8.49 -17.94
CA GLU A 168 12.77 -9.12 -18.67
C GLU A 168 12.37 -9.51 -20.11
N THR A 169 11.12 -9.92 -20.30
CA THR A 169 10.56 -10.24 -21.61
C THR A 169 10.56 -9.05 -22.56
N ALA A 170 10.51 -7.81 -22.06
CA ALA A 170 10.51 -6.61 -22.90
C ALA A 170 11.90 -6.23 -23.45
N VAL A 171 12.97 -6.90 -22.99
CA VAL A 171 14.36 -6.63 -23.41
C VAL A 171 14.92 -7.77 -24.27
N ARG A 172 14.20 -8.89 -24.36
CA ARG A 172 14.64 -10.11 -25.08
C ARG A 172 14.08 -10.21 -26.50
N ASP A 173 13.31 -9.22 -26.93
CA ASP A 173 12.87 -9.01 -28.32
C ASP A 173 13.74 -7.93 -29.00
#